data_AF-A0A1Y1MP12-F1
#
_entry.id   AF-A0A1Y1MP12-F1
#
_cell.length_a   1.000
_cell.length_b   1.000
_cell.length_c   1.000
_cell.angle_alpha   90.00
_cell.angle_beta   90.00
_cell.angle_gamma   90.00
#
_symmetry.space_group_name_H-M   'P 1'
#
loop_
_entity.id
_entity.type
_entity.pdbx_description
1 polymer ?
#
loop_
_entity_poly.entity_id
_entity_poly.type
_entity_poly.pdbx_seq_one_letter_code
_entity_poly.pdbx_strand_id
1 'polypeptide(L)'
;MLNMIFALSILLLSSTVFSYNVPSEIHEDWVEVVNRIKMECLEQGNTTLEAVNAIYETWDIDESHNCFLKCVYEKDQYIDTEGHFTKALLQRKGLTKENVKDCEHAVEAYNKETCDRVYYFNKCIIPRAIDDFIHSTKDAA
;
A
#
# COMPACT_ATOMS: atom_id res chain seq x y z
N MET A 1 39.96 23.60 -8.97
CA MET A 1 38.63 23.56 -9.63
C MET A 1 38.31 22.23 -10.32
N LEU A 2 39.28 21.36 -10.62
CA LEU A 2 39.03 20.03 -11.22
C LEU A 2 38.52 18.98 -10.20
N ASN A 3 38.91 19.09 -8.92
CA ASN A 3 38.53 18.13 -7.87
C ASN A 3 37.12 18.31 -7.30
N MET A 4 36.44 19.42 -7.60
CA MET A 4 35.10 19.70 -7.06
C MET A 4 33.98 19.13 -7.96
N ILE A 5 34.29 18.83 -9.22
CA ILE A 5 33.33 18.27 -10.18
C ILE A 5 33.13 16.75 -9.96
N PHE A 6 34.19 16.02 -9.60
CA PHE A 6 34.11 14.57 -9.36
C PHE A 6 33.29 14.18 -8.11
N ALA A 7 33.18 15.06 -7.11
CA ALA A 7 32.40 14.79 -5.90
C ALA A 7 30.88 14.93 -6.14
N LEU A 8 30.46 15.75 -7.09
CA LEU A 8 29.03 15.95 -7.43
C LEU A 8 28.47 14.84 -8.31
N SER A 9 29.31 14.12 -9.06
CA SER A 9 28.87 13.01 -9.93
C SER A 9 28.51 11.73 -9.17
N ILE A 10 29.04 11.55 -7.95
CA ILE A 10 28.85 10.32 -7.16
C ILE A 10 27.55 10.36 -6.33
N LEU A 11 27.01 11.56 -6.06
CA LEU A 11 25.77 11.72 -5.29
C LEU A 11 24.47 11.50 -6.09
N LEU A 12 24.55 11.33 -7.41
CA LEU A 12 23.39 11.16 -8.30
C LEU A 12 22.97 9.69 -8.54
N LEU A 13 23.59 8.72 -7.87
CA LEU A 13 23.40 7.28 -8.14
C LEU A 13 22.65 6.48 -7.05
N SER A 14 21.88 7.13 -6.17
CA SER A 14 21.14 6.40 -5.12
C SER A 14 19.63 6.67 -5.09
N SER A 15 19.03 7.11 -6.18
CA SER A 15 17.59 6.92 -6.38
C SER A 15 17.37 5.52 -6.97
N THR A 16 17.55 4.48 -6.15
CA THR A 16 16.98 3.17 -6.47
C THR A 16 15.47 3.34 -6.41
N VAL A 17 14.85 3.59 -7.56
CA VAL A 17 13.42 3.36 -7.74
C VAL A 17 13.25 1.86 -7.54
N PHE A 18 12.85 1.46 -6.32
CA PHE A 18 12.42 0.10 -6.07
C PHE A 18 11.14 -0.10 -6.86
N SER A 19 11.28 -0.57 -8.10
CA SER A 19 10.18 -1.19 -8.81
C SER A 19 9.91 -2.49 -8.08
N TYR A 20 9.02 -2.45 -7.09
CA TYR A 20 8.58 -3.66 -6.40
C TYR A 20 7.89 -4.53 -7.44
N ASN A 21 8.50 -5.66 -7.80
CA ASN A 21 7.80 -6.69 -8.57
C ASN A 21 6.79 -7.34 -7.62
N VAL A 22 5.59 -6.76 -7.56
CA VAL A 22 4.53 -7.32 -6.73
C VAL A 22 4.07 -8.64 -7.34
N PRO A 23 3.93 -9.69 -6.52
CA PRO A 23 3.42 -10.98 -6.98
C PRO A 23 2.11 -10.86 -7.74
N SER A 24 1.96 -11.65 -8.82
CA SER A 24 0.77 -11.60 -9.68
C SER A 24 -0.53 -11.86 -8.92
N GLU A 25 -0.51 -12.76 -7.93
CA GLU A 25 -1.69 -13.06 -7.10
C GLU A 25 -2.12 -11.86 -6.25
N ILE A 26 -1.16 -11.16 -5.63
CA ILE A 26 -1.44 -9.94 -4.84
C ILE A 26 -1.96 -8.83 -5.77
N HIS A 27 -1.40 -8.73 -6.97
CA HIS A 27 -1.83 -7.76 -7.97
C HIS A 27 -3.24 -8.03 -8.50
N GLU A 28 -3.55 -9.26 -8.87
CA GLU A 28 -4.87 -9.64 -9.39
C GLU A 28 -5.96 -9.44 -8.34
N ASP A 29 -5.74 -9.84 -7.09
CA ASP A 29 -6.71 -9.65 -6.01
C ASP A 29 -6.93 -8.15 -5.71
N TRP A 30 -5.87 -7.33 -5.71
CA TRP A 30 -6.02 -5.89 -5.58
C TRP A 30 -6.80 -5.27 -6.74
N VAL A 31 -6.46 -5.61 -7.98
CA VAL A 31 -7.13 -5.12 -9.19
C VAL A 31 -8.61 -5.52 -9.20
N GLU A 32 -8.94 -6.75 -8.80
CA GLU A 32 -10.32 -7.22 -8.71
C GLU A 32 -11.13 -6.39 -7.68
N VAL A 33 -10.62 -6.26 -6.45
CA VAL A 33 -11.28 -5.51 -5.38
C VAL A 33 -11.50 -4.06 -5.80
N VAL A 34 -10.46 -3.40 -6.30
CA VAL A 34 -10.54 -1.99 -6.66
C VAL A 34 -11.44 -1.78 -7.87
N ASN A 35 -11.39 -2.62 -8.91
CA ASN A 35 -12.27 -2.47 -10.07
C ASN A 35 -13.76 -2.58 -9.73
N ARG A 36 -14.11 -3.39 -8.72
CA ARG A 36 -15.49 -3.55 -8.27
C ARG A 36 -16.05 -2.26 -7.65
N ILE A 37 -15.22 -1.47 -6.95
CA ILE A 37 -15.69 -0.38 -6.07
C ILE A 37 -15.11 1.00 -6.41
N LYS A 38 -14.13 1.09 -7.32
CA LYS A 38 -13.38 2.33 -7.57
C LYS A 38 -14.27 3.51 -7.95
N MET A 39 -15.30 3.29 -8.76
CA MET A 39 -16.20 4.38 -9.19
C MET A 39 -16.94 5.00 -8.00
N GLU A 40 -17.35 4.20 -7.01
CA GLU A 40 -17.99 4.71 -5.80
C GLU A 40 -16.99 5.43 -4.89
N CYS A 41 -15.74 4.97 -4.86
CA CYS A 41 -14.71 5.55 -3.98
C CYS A 41 -13.99 6.77 -4.57
N LEU A 42 -14.05 6.99 -5.89
CA LEU A 42 -13.51 8.19 -6.54
C LEU A 42 -14.22 9.47 -6.08
N GLU A 43 -15.47 9.39 -5.61
CA GLU A 43 -16.23 10.54 -5.12
C GLU A 43 -15.79 11.01 -3.72
N GLN A 44 -15.01 10.21 -2.99
CA GLN A 44 -14.68 10.42 -1.56
C GLN A 44 -13.36 11.15 -1.32
N GLY A 45 -12.64 11.58 -2.36
CA GLY A 45 -11.32 12.19 -2.20
C GLY A 45 -10.86 13.03 -3.39
N ASN A 46 -9.62 13.51 -3.30
CA ASN A 46 -8.98 14.36 -4.33
C ASN A 46 -8.20 13.55 -5.37
N THR A 47 -8.64 12.33 -5.66
CA THR A 47 -7.97 11.43 -6.61
C THR A 47 -8.68 11.42 -7.96
N THR A 48 -7.96 11.03 -9.01
CA THR A 48 -8.54 10.80 -10.34
C THR A 48 -8.52 9.31 -10.68
N LEU A 49 -9.35 8.90 -11.64
CA LEU A 49 -9.33 7.53 -12.17
C LEU A 49 -7.95 7.19 -12.76
N GLU A 50 -7.31 8.15 -13.43
CA GLU A 50 -5.97 7.99 -13.99
C GLU A 50 -4.95 7.70 -12.89
N ALA A 51 -4.97 8.48 -11.81
CA ALA A 51 -4.02 8.31 -10.71
C ALA A 51 -4.26 6.98 -9.95
N VAL A 52 -5.52 6.58 -9.76
CA VAL A 52 -5.84 5.24 -9.21
C VAL A 52 -5.33 4.11 -10.10
N ASN A 53 -5.49 4.23 -11.42
CA ASN A 53 -4.98 3.22 -12.34
C ASN A 53 -3.45 3.15 -12.32
N ALA A 54 -2.75 4.27 -12.11
CA ALA A 54 -1.30 4.30 -11.98
C ALA A 54 -0.78 3.51 -10.77
N ILE A 55 -1.56 3.41 -9.67
CA ILE A 55 -1.21 2.58 -8.50
C ILE A 55 -1.00 1.12 -8.91
N TYR A 56 -1.74 0.60 -9.89
CA TYR A 56 -1.58 -0.78 -10.35
C TYR A 56 -0.20 -1.05 -10.97
N GLU A 57 0.39 -0.04 -11.59
CA GLU A 57 1.65 -0.16 -12.32
C GLU A 57 2.84 0.09 -11.37
N THR A 58 2.71 1.06 -10.47
CA THR A 58 3.84 1.52 -9.65
C THR A 58 3.86 0.94 -8.25
N TRP A 59 2.69 0.53 -7.73
CA TRP A 59 2.46 0.27 -6.30
C TRP A 59 2.88 1.42 -5.38
N ASP A 60 3.08 2.62 -5.95
CA ASP A 60 3.33 3.82 -5.20
C ASP A 60 2.01 4.51 -4.91
N ILE A 61 1.65 4.48 -3.63
CA ILE A 61 0.45 5.13 -3.13
C ILE A 61 0.83 6.55 -2.70
N ASP A 62 0.42 7.55 -3.46
CA ASP A 62 0.49 8.95 -3.04
C ASP A 62 -0.51 9.26 -1.91
N GLU A 63 -0.19 10.27 -1.08
CA GLU A 63 -1.04 10.71 0.03
C GLU A 63 -2.43 11.18 -0.45
N SER A 64 -2.53 11.72 -1.67
CA SER A 64 -3.81 12.13 -2.28
C SER A 64 -4.82 10.98 -2.46
N HIS A 65 -4.38 9.72 -2.34
CA HIS A 65 -5.24 8.53 -2.41
C HIS A 65 -5.79 8.09 -1.05
N ASN A 66 -5.46 8.78 0.05
CA ASN A 66 -5.82 8.35 1.41
C ASN A 66 -7.32 8.05 1.58
N CYS A 67 -8.21 8.95 1.16
CA CYS A 67 -9.66 8.77 1.35
C CYS A 67 -10.25 7.75 0.38
N PHE A 68 -9.67 7.65 -0.81
CA PHE A 68 -10.01 6.58 -1.76
C PHE A 68 -9.71 5.20 -1.15
N LEU A 69 -8.53 5.04 -0.55
CA LEU A 69 -8.14 3.79 0.11
C LEU A 69 -9.02 3.49 1.32
N LYS A 70 -9.35 4.49 2.14
CA LYS A 70 -10.30 4.31 3.24
C LYS A 70 -11.63 3.77 2.74
N CYS A 71 -12.21 4.39 1.70
CA CYS A 71 -13.45 3.91 1.10
C CYS A 71 -13.33 2.47 0.59
N VAL A 72 -12.23 2.12 -0.08
CA VAL A 72 -11.96 0.75 -0.55
C VAL A 72 -11.96 -0.24 0.64
N TYR A 73 -11.28 0.11 1.72
CA TYR A 73 -11.19 -0.72 2.92
C TYR A 73 -12.55 -0.88 3.62
N GLU A 74 -13.37 0.17 3.68
CA GLU A 74 -14.73 0.09 4.26
C GLU A 74 -15.65 -0.79 3.42
N LYS A 75 -15.66 -0.56 2.11
CA LYS A 75 -16.54 -1.27 1.16
C LYS A 75 -16.20 -2.75 1.04
N ASP A 76 -14.93 -3.11 1.15
CA ASP A 76 -14.49 -4.52 1.15
C ASP A 76 -14.39 -5.13 2.56
N GLN A 77 -14.89 -4.41 3.58
CA GLN A 77 -14.96 -4.85 4.97
C GLN A 77 -13.59 -5.19 5.59
N TYR A 78 -12.52 -4.56 5.10
CA TYR A 78 -11.18 -4.63 5.71
C TYR A 78 -11.05 -3.77 6.94
N ILE A 79 -11.90 -2.76 7.08
CA ILE A 79 -12.15 -2.09 8.35
C ILE A 79 -13.62 -2.22 8.73
N ASP A 80 -13.89 -2.33 10.03
CA ASP A 80 -15.26 -2.31 10.55
C ASP A 80 -15.79 -0.88 10.74
N THR A 81 -17.02 -0.77 11.23
CA THR A 81 -17.68 0.52 11.48
C THR A 81 -17.01 1.34 12.58
N GLU A 82 -16.12 0.73 13.37
CA GLU A 82 -15.32 1.41 14.39
C GLU A 82 -13.91 1.75 13.87
N GLY A 83 -13.61 1.42 12.61
CA GLY A 83 -12.32 1.65 11.95
C GLY A 83 -11.21 0.68 12.41
N HIS A 84 -11.56 -0.51 12.89
CA HIS A 84 -10.59 -1.55 13.27
C HIS A 84 -10.38 -2.48 12.08
N PHE A 85 -9.13 -2.92 11.85
CA PHE A 85 -8.87 -3.82 10.74
C PHE A 85 -9.41 -5.22 11.03
N THR A 86 -10.06 -5.83 10.04
CA THR A 86 -10.82 -7.06 10.24
C THR A 86 -10.00 -8.30 9.86
N LYS A 87 -10.52 -9.48 10.22
CA LYS A 87 -9.93 -10.76 9.78
C LYS A 87 -10.00 -10.96 8.26
N ALA A 88 -10.89 -10.27 7.56
CA ALA A 88 -10.99 -10.37 6.10
C ALA A 88 -9.71 -9.85 5.43
N LEU A 89 -9.10 -8.80 6.00
CA LEU A 89 -7.82 -8.27 5.55
C LEU A 89 -6.71 -9.33 5.60
N LEU A 90 -6.64 -10.07 6.70
CA LEU A 90 -5.67 -11.16 6.88
C LEU A 90 -5.87 -12.30 5.86
N GLN A 91 -7.13 -12.70 5.66
CA GLN A 91 -7.47 -13.88 4.85
C GLN A 91 -7.26 -13.66 3.35
N ARG A 92 -7.48 -12.44 2.84
CA ARG A 92 -7.42 -12.17 1.40
C ARG A 92 -6.06 -11.68 0.93
N LYS A 93 -5.32 -10.96 1.79
CA LYS A 93 -4.06 -10.31 1.39
C LYS A 93 -2.81 -11.11 1.72
N GLY A 94 -2.95 -12.38 2.15
CA GLY A 94 -1.81 -13.23 2.52
C GLY A 94 -0.99 -12.68 3.68
N LEU A 95 -1.60 -11.85 4.54
CA LEU A 95 -0.90 -11.16 5.62
C LEU A 95 -0.87 -12.01 6.89
N THR A 96 0.27 -11.97 7.58
CA THR A 96 0.36 -12.55 8.92
C THR A 96 -0.33 -11.64 9.96
N LYS A 97 -0.83 -12.24 11.04
CA LYS A 97 -1.38 -11.49 12.18
C LYS A 97 -0.35 -10.54 12.79
N GLU A 98 0.91 -10.93 12.76
CA GLU A 98 2.02 -10.16 13.32
C GLU A 98 2.28 -8.90 12.50
N ASN A 99 2.36 -9.00 11.17
CA ASN A 99 2.54 -7.85 10.29
C ASN A 99 1.38 -6.84 10.39
N VAL A 100 0.13 -7.33 10.46
CA VAL A 100 -1.01 -6.43 10.67
C VAL A 100 -0.92 -5.74 12.03
N LYS A 101 -0.64 -6.48 13.11
CA LYS A 101 -0.54 -5.90 14.46
C LYS A 101 0.55 -4.83 14.55
N ASP A 102 1.72 -5.08 13.96
CA ASP A 102 2.82 -4.11 13.92
C ASP A 102 2.41 -2.82 13.20
N CYS A 103 1.75 -2.96 12.04
CA CYS A 103 1.27 -1.81 11.28
C CYS A 103 0.08 -1.10 11.93
N GLU A 104 -0.78 -1.81 12.66
CA GLU A 104 -1.86 -1.23 13.45
C GLU A 104 -1.32 -0.35 14.58
N HIS A 105 -0.30 -0.81 15.30
CA HIS A 105 0.38 -0.01 16.32
C HIS A 105 1.04 1.23 15.72
N ALA A 106 1.67 1.10 14.53
CA ALA A 106 2.32 2.22 13.86
C ALA A 106 1.34 3.35 13.48
N VAL A 107 0.03 3.03 13.36
CA VAL A 107 -1.01 4.00 13.03
C VAL A 107 -1.95 4.33 14.19
N GLU A 108 -1.68 3.84 15.40
CA GLU A 108 -2.55 4.05 16.56
C GLU A 108 -2.74 5.53 16.91
N ALA A 109 -1.73 6.36 16.61
CA ALA A 109 -1.79 7.81 16.80
C ALA A 109 -2.77 8.52 15.83
N TYR A 110 -3.14 7.89 14.71
CA TYR A 110 -4.13 8.45 13.78
C TYR A 110 -5.54 8.07 14.20
N ASN A 111 -6.43 9.08 14.19
CA ASN A 111 -7.85 8.88 14.42
C ASN A 111 -8.42 7.87 13.40
N LYS A 112 -9.24 6.93 13.88
CA LYS A 112 -9.84 5.85 13.09
C LYS A 112 -10.74 6.33 11.96
N GLU A 113 -11.29 7.53 12.09
CA GLU A 113 -12.15 8.15 11.10
C GLU A 113 -11.37 8.88 10.00
N THR A 114 -10.05 9.08 10.14
CA THR A 114 -9.27 9.81 9.14
C THR A 114 -8.81 8.90 8.01
N CYS A 115 -8.73 9.49 6.82
CA CYS A 115 -8.19 8.84 5.64
C CYS A 115 -6.71 8.44 5.82
N ASP A 116 -5.97 9.22 6.61
CA ASP A 116 -4.53 9.05 6.84
C ASP A 116 -4.22 7.72 7.51
N ARG A 117 -5.08 7.24 8.42
CA ARG A 117 -4.85 5.97 9.11
C ARG A 117 -4.69 4.81 8.12
N VAL A 118 -5.58 4.72 7.13
CA VAL A 118 -5.52 3.65 6.12
C VAL A 118 -4.33 3.86 5.18
N TYR A 119 -4.02 5.11 4.81
CA TYR A 119 -2.85 5.43 4.00
C TYR A 119 -1.54 4.96 4.66
N TYR A 120 -1.29 5.39 5.90
CA TYR A 120 -0.07 5.02 6.61
C TYR A 120 -0.01 3.53 6.95
N PHE A 121 -1.17 2.89 7.15
CA PHE A 121 -1.24 1.45 7.29
C PHE A 121 -0.77 0.76 5.98
N ASN A 122 -1.23 1.22 4.82
CA ASN A 122 -0.79 0.68 3.52
C ASN A 122 0.71 0.88 3.28
N LYS A 123 1.25 2.06 3.61
CA LYS A 123 2.70 2.34 3.54
C LYS A 123 3.53 1.41 4.44
N CYS A 124 2.96 0.94 5.56
CA CYS A 124 3.60 -0.04 6.42
C CYS A 124 3.46 -1.49 5.90
N ILE A 125 2.27 -1.88 5.46
CA ILE A 125 1.93 -3.30 5.23
C ILE A 125 2.37 -3.82 3.87
N ILE A 126 2.34 -2.99 2.81
CA ILE A 126 2.66 -3.43 1.44
C ILE A 126 4.10 -3.95 1.33
N PRO A 127 5.14 -3.25 1.81
CA PRO A 127 6.51 -3.77 1.76
C PRO A 127 6.67 -5.10 2.49
N ARG A 128 5.98 -5.29 3.62
CA ARG A 128 6.00 -6.53 4.41
C ARG A 128 5.31 -7.68 3.68
N ALA A 129 4.17 -7.42 3.06
CA ALA A 129 3.45 -8.42 2.28
C ALA A 129 4.29 -8.95 1.10
N ILE A 130 5.02 -8.06 0.44
CA ILE A 130 5.94 -8.41 -0.65
C ILE A 130 7.10 -9.25 -0.12
N ASP A 131 7.69 -8.85 1.01
CA ASP A 131 8.82 -9.57 1.62
C ASP A 131 8.44 -10.99 2.07
N ASP A 132 7.29 -11.14 2.74
CA ASP A 132 6.74 -12.44 3.16
C ASP A 132 6.51 -13.37 1.96
N PHE A 133 5.96 -12.84 0.86
CA PHE A 133 5.75 -13.62 -0.37
C PHE A 133 7.09 -14.08 -0.98
N ILE A 134 8.08 -13.20 -1.06
CA ILE A 134 9.41 -13.53 -1.61
C ILE A 134 10.10 -14.60 -0.76
N HIS A 135 9.99 -14.55 0.57
CA HIS A 135 10.63 -15.52 1.45
C HIS A 135 9.88 -16.86 1.46
N SER A 136 8.55 -16.87 1.52
CA SER A 136 7.76 -18.10 1.48
C SER A 136 7.93 -18.90 0.19
N THR A 137 8.14 -18.24 -0.95
CA THR A 137 8.41 -18.91 -2.24
C THR A 137 9.83 -19.46 -2.34
N LYS A 138 10.81 -18.87 -1.66
CA LYS A 138 12.18 -19.41 -1.57
C LYS A 138 12.26 -20.67 -0.71
N ASP A 139 11.47 -20.74 0.36
CA ASP A 139 11.45 -21.91 1.26
C ASP A 139 10.68 -23.11 0.67
N ALA A 140 9.90 -22.88 -0.41
CA ALA A 140 9.12 -23.90 -1.09
C ALA A 140 9.80 -24.49 -2.34
N ALA A 141 10.97 -23.97 -2.74
CA ALA A 141 11.74 -24.38 -3.93
C ALA A 141 12.99 -25.17 -3.56
#